data_AF-A0A943MNU6-F1
#
_entry.id   AF-A0A943MNU6-F1
#
_cell.length_a   1.000
_cell.length_b   1.000
_cell.length_c   1.000
_cell.angle_alpha   90.00
_cell.angle_beta   90.00
_cell.angle_gamma   90.00
#
_symmetry.space_group_name_H-M   'P 1'
#
loop_
_entity.id
_entity.type
_entity.pdbx_description
1 polymer ?
#
loop_
_entity_poly.entity_id
_entity_poly.type
_entity_poly.pdbx_seq_one_letter_code
_entity_poly.pdbx_strand_id
1 'polypeptide(L)' 'MSKIVVIGANHAGTAAVNTILDTAPDQHQVVVFDANSNISFLGCGMALWIGGQISGPEGLFY' A
#
# COMPACT_ATOMS: atom_id res chain seq x y z
N MET A 1 15.13 -7.01 18.75
CA MET A 1 14.43 -7.53 17.56
C MET A 1 12.96 -7.67 17.94
N SER A 2 12.06 -6.96 17.25
CA SER A 2 10.63 -6.91 17.57
C SER A 2 9.83 -7.45 16.39
N LYS A 3 8.65 -8.01 16.68
CA LYS A 3 7.65 -8.32 15.64
C LYS A 3 6.66 -7.16 15.57
N ILE A 4 6.54 -6.56 14.40
CA ILE A 4 5.61 -5.46 14.12
C ILE A 4 4.48 -6.02 13.26
N VAL A 5 3.25 -5.84 13.71
CA VAL A 5 2.05 -6.24 12.98
C VAL A 5 1.33 -5.00 12.48
N VAL A 6 1.11 -4.92 11.17
CA VAL A 6 0.37 -3.83 10.52
C VAL A 6 -0.96 -4.39 9.99
N ILE A 7 -2.07 -3.77 10.37
CA ILE A 7 -3.42 -4.15 9.93
C ILE A 7 -3.94 -3.06 8.99
N GLY A 8 -4.16 -3.42 7.74
CA GLY A 8 -4.44 -2.51 6.64
C GLY A 8 -3.17 -2.02 5.97
N ALA A 9 -3.11 -2.16 4.65
CA ALA A 9 -1.92 -1.95 3.84
C ALA A 9 -2.21 -1.11 2.58
N ASN A 10 -3.22 -0.24 2.59
CA ASN A 10 -3.47 0.62 1.44
C ASN A 10 -2.46 1.79 1.38
N HIS A 11 -2.81 2.98 1.89
CA HIS A 11 -1.88 4.12 1.87
C HIS A 11 -1.01 4.20 3.13
N ALA A 12 -1.64 4.35 4.29
CA ALA A 12 -0.91 4.54 5.55
C ALA A 12 -0.09 3.30 5.94
N GLY A 13 -0.64 2.10 5.76
CA GLY A 13 0.06 0.85 6.04
C GLY A 13 1.30 0.67 5.18
N THR A 14 1.18 0.85 3.86
CA THR A 14 2.32 0.79 2.92
C THR A 14 3.39 1.82 3.26
N ALA A 15 3.00 3.08 3.53
CA ALA A 15 3.94 4.12 3.93
C ALA A 15 4.68 3.78 5.23
N ALA A 16 3.98 3.25 6.23
CA ALA A 16 4.57 2.83 7.50
C ALA A 16 5.53 1.65 7.31
N VAL A 17 5.13 0.63 6.54
CA VAL A 17 5.96 -0.55 6.27
C VAL A 17 7.24 -0.15 5.53
N ASN A 18 7.13 0.65 4.46
CA ASN A 18 8.31 1.14 3.72
C ASN A 18 9.24 1.92 4.63
N THR A 19 8.71 2.83 5.46
CA THR A 19 9.51 3.60 6.40
C THR A 19 10.26 2.71 7.40
N ILE A 20 9.60 1.69 7.95
CA ILE A 20 10.23 0.74 8.89
C ILE A 20 11.36 -0.03 8.20
N LEU A 21 11.12 -0.53 6.98
CA LEU A 21 12.11 -1.31 6.24
C LEU A 21 13.31 -0.46 5.79
N ASP A 22 13.08 0.81 5.44
CA ASP A 22 14.14 1.73 5.00
C ASP A 22 15.01 2.23 6.17
N THR A 23 14.40 2.50 7.34
CA THR A 23 15.10 3.12 8.48
C THR A 23 15.70 2.12 9.47
N ALA A 24 15.18 0.90 9.52
CA ALA A 24 15.62 -0.15 10.43
C ALA A 24 15.76 -1.51 9.69
N PRO A 25 16.54 -1.56 8.59
CA PRO A 25 16.65 -2.76 7.77
C PRO A 25 17.11 -3.95 8.62
N ASP A 26 16.45 -5.10 8.42
CA ASP A 26 16.69 -6.38 9.09
C ASP A 26 16.61 -6.37 10.63
N GLN A 27 16.18 -5.26 11.25
CA GLN A 27 16.13 -5.13 12.71
C GLN A 27 14.82 -5.68 13.31
N HIS A 28 13.74 -5.67 12.52
CA HIS A 28 12.39 -6.02 12.91
C HIS A 28 11.74 -6.98 11.91
N GLN A 29 10.99 -7.96 12.40
CA GLN A 29 10.11 -8.75 11.55
C GLN A 29 8.80 -7.99 11.36
N VAL A 30 8.46 -7.63 10.12
CA VAL A 30 7.20 -6.95 9.79
C VAL A 30 6.24 -7.98 9.20
N VAL A 31 5.02 -8.06 9.75
CA VAL A 31 3.92 -8.89 9.22
C VAL A 31 2.74 -7.98 8.93
N VAL A 32 2.22 -8.06 7.71
CA VAL A 32 1.16 -7.17 7.23
C VAL A 32 -0.07 -7.99 6.89
N PHE A 33 -1.23 -7.54 7.35
CA PHE A 33 -2.52 -8.12 7.00
C PHE A 33 -3.37 -7.08 6.31
N ASP A 34 -3.88 -7.39 5.13
CA ASP A 34 -4.97 -6.65 4.49
C ASP A 34 -6.13 -7.62 4.24
N ALA A 35 -7.36 -7.08 4.27
CA ALA A 35 -8.55 -7.87 3.98
C ALA A 35 -8.70 -8.10 2.46
N ASN A 36 -8.11 -7.23 1.64
CA ASN A 36 -8.16 -7.30 0.20
C ASN A 36 -7.02 -8.14 -0.37
N SER A 37 -7.19 -8.58 -1.62
CA SER A 37 -6.14 -9.24 -2.41
C SER A 37 -5.23 -8.25 -3.16
N ASN A 38 -5.37 -6.96 -2.89
CA ASN A 38 -4.58 -5.87 -3.48
C ASN A 38 -4.31 -4.80 -2.42
N ILE A 39 -3.33 -3.96 -2.69
CA ILE A 39 -2.90 -2.85 -1.85
C ILE A 39 -2.55 -1.64 -2.73
N SER A 40 -2.33 -0.48 -2.12
CA SER A 40 -1.94 0.77 -2.80
C SER A 40 -2.91 1.28 -3.87
N PHE A 41 -4.21 0.97 -3.78
CA PHE A 41 -5.20 1.44 -4.73
C PHE A 41 -5.51 2.95 -4.57
N LEU A 42 -5.36 3.68 -5.67
CA LEU A 42 -5.64 5.10 -5.81
C LEU A 42 -7.12 5.34 -6.11
N GLY A 43 -7.96 5.24 -5.08
CA GLY A 43 -9.40 5.47 -5.21
C GLY A 43 -9.78 6.85 -5.78
N CYS A 44 -8.94 7.86 -5.57
CA CYS A 44 -9.13 9.19 -6.17
C CYS A 44 -9.03 9.20 -7.71
N GLY A 45 -8.32 8.24 -8.31
CA GLY A 45 -8.18 8.13 -9.76
C GLY A 45 -9.34 7.42 -10.47
N MET A 46 -10.29 6.84 -9.73
CA MET A 46 -11.44 6.14 -10.34
C MET A 46 -12.28 7.05 -11.23
N ALA A 47 -12.50 8.31 -10.82
CA ALA A 47 -13.28 9.26 -11.61
C ALA A 47 -12.58 9.61 -12.94
N LEU A 48 -11.25 9.63 -12.96
CA LEU A 48 -10.47 9.86 -14.17
C LEU A 48 -10.58 8.68 -15.13
N TRP A 49 -10.54 7.45 -14.61
CA TRP A 49 -10.71 6.25 -15.43
C TRP A 49 -12.12 6.14 -16.00
N ILE A 50 -13.15 6.23 -15.15
CA ILE A 50 -14.56 6.17 -15.58
C ILE A 50 -14.88 7.31 -16.56
N GLY A 51 -14.27 8.49 -16.35
CA GLY A 51 -14.39 9.64 -17.24
C GLY A 51 -13.55 9.59 -18.52
N GLY A 52 -12.84 8.48 -18.79
CA GLY A 52 -12.03 8.29 -20.00
C GLY A 52 -10.80 9.20 -20.12
N GLN A 53 -10.35 9.79 -19.01
CA GLN A 53 -9.16 10.66 -18.98
C GLN A 53 -7.85 9.87 -18.90
N ILE A 54 -7.93 8.61 -18.44
CA ILE A 54 -6.84 7.64 -18.48
C ILE A 54 -7.31 6.36 -19.17
N SER A 55 -6.39 5.70 -19.87
CA SER A 55 -6.70 4.57 -20.76
C SER A 55 -7.17 3.31 -20.03
N GLY A 56 -6.86 3.16 -18.74
CA GLY A 56 -7.21 1.99 -17.96
C GLY A 56 -6.86 2.13 -16.47
N PRO A 57 -7.21 1.12 -15.65
CA PRO A 57 -7.01 1.13 -14.21
C PRO A 57 -5.57 0.80 -13.78
N GLU A 58 -4.68 0.42 -14.70
CA GLU A 58 -3.34 -0.10 -14.40
C GLU A 58 -2.48 0.91 -13.63
N GLY A 59 -2.67 2.20 -13.91
CA GLY A 59 -1.99 3.30 -13.19
C GLY A 59 -2.58 3.65 -11.82
N LEU A 60 -3.60 2.92 -11.35
CA LEU A 60 -4.27 3.17 -10.07
C LEU A 60 -3.67 2.38 -8.91
N PHE A 61 -2.53 1.71 -9.08
CA PHE A 61 -1.84 0.94 -8.04
C PHE A 61 -0.35 1.29 -8.05
N TYR A 62 0.32 1.26 -6.89
CA TYR A 62 1.74 1.60 -6.73
C TYR A 62 2.50 0.74 -5.71
#